data_AF-A0A0J9CWZ2-F1
#
_entry.id   AF-A0A0J9CWZ2-F1
#
_cell.length_a   1.000
_cell.length_b   1.000
_cell.length_c   1.000
_cell.angle_alpha   90.00
_cell.angle_beta   90.00
_cell.angle_gamma   90.00
#
_symmetry.space_group_name_H-M   'P 1'
#
loop_
_entity.id
_entity.type
_entity.pdbx_description
1 polymer ?
#
loop_
_entity_poly.entity_id
_entity_poly.type
_entity_poly.pdbx_seq_one_letter_code
_entity_poly.pdbx_strand_id
1 'polypeptide(L)' 'MSINERSEPFGAWLLKQAGRDDWIGTLAKQAKSDPKFQKSLTPDDLRKRLHDAGAEGDTFDALDDAEAEWLNA' A
#
# COMPACT_ATOMS: atom_id res chain seq x y z
N MET A 1 13.94 4.25 3.94
CA MET A 1 13.02 4.93 3.00
C MET A 1 12.99 4.08 1.74
N SER A 2 11.92 3.32 1.53
CA SER A 2 11.78 2.49 0.33
C SER A 2 11.19 3.37 -0.78
N ILE A 3 11.96 3.58 -1.84
CA ILE A 3 11.59 4.36 -3.03
C ILE A 3 11.74 3.47 -4.27
N ASN A 4 10.84 3.56 -5.23
CA ASN A 4 10.94 2.78 -6.48
C ASN A 4 11.94 3.40 -7.47
N GLU A 5 12.04 2.83 -8.67
CA GLU A 5 12.92 3.30 -9.75
C GLU A 5 12.65 4.76 -10.17
N ARG A 6 11.45 5.28 -9.90
CA ARG A 6 11.08 6.69 -10.13
C ARG A 6 11.29 7.60 -8.93
N SER A 7 12.01 7.13 -7.91
CA SER A 7 12.18 7.82 -6.64
C SER A 7 10.86 8.16 -5.94
N GLU A 8 9.80 7.37 -6.18
CA GLU A 8 8.50 7.55 -5.53
C GLU A 8 8.37 6.63 -4.30
N PRO A 9 8.01 7.17 -3.12
CA PRO A 9 7.69 6.37 -1.95
C PRO A 9 6.46 5.49 -2.17
N PHE A 10 6.48 4.26 -1.63
CA PHE A 10 5.36 3.33 -1.71
C PHE A 10 4.03 3.94 -1.24
N GLY A 11 4.01 4.55 -0.04
CA GLY A 11 2.78 5.17 0.47
C GLY A 11 2.23 6.28 -0.44
N ALA A 12 3.10 7.05 -1.10
CA ALA A 12 2.67 8.08 -2.06
C ALA A 12 2.08 7.44 -3.33
N TRP A 13 2.72 6.39 -3.85
CA TRP A 13 2.24 5.62 -4.99
C TRP A 13 0.90 4.93 -4.70
N LEU A 14 0.77 4.28 -3.54
CA LEU A 14 -0.42 3.53 -3.14
C LEU A 14 -1.65 4.44 -3.09
N LEU A 15 -1.52 5.66 -2.56
CA LEU A 15 -2.62 6.63 -2.50
C LEU A 15 -3.16 7.01 -3.89
N LYS A 16 -2.35 6.93 -4.95
CA LYS A 16 -2.80 7.16 -6.33
C LYS A 16 -3.64 6.00 -6.86
N GLN A 17 -3.45 4.79 -6.33
CA GLN A 17 -4.17 3.59 -6.76
C GLN A 17 -5.61 3.52 -6.24
N ALA A 18 -6.04 4.45 -5.37
CA ALA A 18 -7.40 4.46 -4.79
C ALA A 18 -8.53 4.62 -5.83
N GLY A 19 -8.21 4.90 -7.10
CA GLY A 19 -9.16 4.92 -8.21
C GLY A 19 -9.41 3.55 -8.88
N ARG A 20 -8.68 2.49 -8.49
CA ARG A 20 -8.82 1.16 -9.08
C ARG A 20 -10.03 0.41 -8.51
N ASP A 21 -10.58 -0.50 -9.32
CA ASP A 21 -11.72 -1.38 -8.96
C ASP A 21 -11.27 -2.78 -8.52
N ASP A 22 -9.97 -3.03 -8.58
CA ASP A 22 -9.32 -4.25 -8.11
C ASP A 22 -8.85 -4.13 -6.64
N TRP A 23 -8.37 -5.23 -6.09
CA TRP A 23 -7.93 -5.38 -4.70
C TRP A 23 -6.87 -4.37 -4.23
N ILE A 24 -5.90 -3.99 -5.07
CA ILE A 24 -4.94 -2.91 -4.80
C ILE A 24 -5.68 -1.58 -4.62
N GLY A 25 -6.72 -1.33 -5.43
CA GLY A 25 -7.61 -0.18 -5.28
C GLY A 25 -8.35 -0.18 -3.95
N THR A 26 -8.82 -1.34 -3.49
CA THR A 26 -9.44 -1.51 -2.17
C THR A 26 -8.44 -1.22 -1.04
N LEU A 27 -7.24 -1.78 -1.12
CA LEU A 27 -6.16 -1.50 -0.16
C LEU A 27 -5.80 -0.01 -0.13
N ALA A 28 -5.69 0.63 -1.29
CA ALA A 28 -5.40 2.05 -1.41
C ALA A 28 -6.52 2.94 -0.86
N LYS A 29 -7.79 2.56 -1.04
CA LYS A 29 -8.94 3.25 -0.44
C LYS A 29 -8.88 3.17 1.08
N GLN A 30 -8.58 1.99 1.64
CA GLN A 30 -8.42 1.81 3.09
C GLN A 30 -7.26 2.67 3.64
N ALA A 31 -6.10 2.64 2.97
CA ALA A 31 -4.95 3.48 3.30
C ALA A 31 -5.29 4.98 3.26
N LYS A 32 -6.04 5.42 2.25
CA LYS A 32 -6.49 6.81 2.11
C LYS A 32 -7.48 7.24 3.20
N SER A 33 -8.29 6.30 3.69
CA SER A 33 -9.22 6.54 4.80
C SER A 33 -8.56 6.51 6.18
N ASP A 34 -7.36 5.94 6.33
CA ASP A 34 -6.61 5.94 7.59
C ASP A 34 -5.93 7.30 7.83
N PRO A 35 -6.34 8.09 8.85
CA PRO A 35 -5.81 9.44 9.09
C PRO A 35 -4.36 9.46 9.60
N LYS A 36 -3.86 8.31 10.02
CA LYS A 36 -2.49 8.09 10.49
C LYS A 36 -1.60 7.54 9.36
N PHE A 37 -2.13 7.38 8.14
CA PHE A 37 -1.38 6.90 6.98
C PHE A 37 -0.46 8.01 6.49
N GLN A 38 0.81 7.69 6.28
CA GLN A 38 1.83 8.65 5.85
C GLN A 38 2.27 8.33 4.43
N LYS A 39 2.54 9.36 3.62
CA LYS A 39 3.06 9.16 2.25
C LYS A 39 4.43 8.49 2.21
N SER A 40 5.21 8.63 3.29
CA SER A 40 6.52 8.00 3.48
C SER A 40 6.44 6.56 4.00
N LEU A 41 5.23 6.03 4.19
CA LEU A 41 5.01 4.71 4.76
C LEU A 41 5.55 3.62 3.80
N THR A 42 6.30 2.68 4.36
CA THR A 42 6.91 1.58 3.60
C THR A 42 5.96 0.38 3.54
N PRO A 43 6.13 -0.54 2.58
CA PRO A 43 5.33 -1.76 2.53
C PRO A 43 5.40 -2.56 3.84
N ASP A 44 6.57 -2.64 4.47
CA ASP A 44 6.76 -3.33 5.75
C ASP A 44 5.98 -2.66 6.90
N ASP A 45 5.96 -1.32 6.96
CA ASP A 45 5.13 -0.58 7.91
C ASP A 45 3.65 -0.86 7.68
N LEU A 46 3.20 -0.93 6.42
CA LEU A 46 1.81 -1.24 6.10
C LEU A 46 1.47 -2.68 6.50
N ARG A 47 2.37 -3.62 6.22
CA ARG A 47 2.23 -5.03 6.58
C ARG A 47 2.04 -5.22 8.07
N LYS A 48 2.89 -4.58 8.88
CA LYS A 48 2.78 -4.60 10.35
C LYS A 48 1.45 -4.05 10.83
N ARG A 49 0.98 -2.97 10.18
CA ARG A 49 -0.27 -2.31 10.54
C ARG A 49 -1.50 -3.14 10.18
N LEU A 50 -1.49 -3.78 9.00
CA LEU A 50 -2.52 -4.74 8.59
C LEU A 50 -2.57 -5.93 9.54
N HIS A 51 -1.40 -6.41 9.98
CA HIS A 51 -1.31 -7.47 10.98
C HIS A 51 -1.89 -7.05 12.33
N ASP A 52 -1.55 -5.86 12.84
CA ASP A 52 -2.11 -5.30 14.08
C ASP A 52 -3.63 -5.09 14.01
N ALA A 53 -4.14 -4.71 12.82
CA ALA A 53 -5.57 -4.55 12.56
C ALA A 53 -6.32 -5.89 12.38
N GLY A 54 -5.62 -7.03 12.37
CA GLY A 54 -6.23 -8.35 12.14
C GLY A 54 -6.72 -8.56 10.70
N ALA A 55 -6.02 -7.97 9.71
CA ALA A 55 -6.37 -8.12 8.31
C ALA A 55 -6.31 -9.59 7.83
N GLU A 56 -7.12 -9.90 6.84
CA GLU A 56 -7.25 -11.24 6.26
C GLU A 56 -6.12 -11.54 5.26
N GLY A 57 -5.92 -12.82 4.94
CA GLY A 57 -4.89 -13.29 4.01
C GLY A 57 -4.89 -12.55 2.66
N ASP A 58 -6.08 -12.36 2.08
CA ASP A 58 -6.26 -11.64 0.81
C ASP A 58 -5.77 -10.18 0.85
N THR A 59 -5.74 -9.57 2.05
CA THR A 59 -5.22 -8.19 2.21
C THR A 59 -3.71 -8.16 2.16
N PHE A 60 -3.05 -9.21 2.65
CA PHE A 60 -1.59 -9.36 2.52
C PHE A 60 -1.18 -9.69 1.09
N ASP A 61 -1.98 -10.47 0.37
CA ASP A 61 -1.76 -10.78 -1.04
C ASP A 61 -1.88 -9.50 -1.90
N ALA A 62 -2.92 -8.69 -1.65
CA ALA A 62 -3.06 -7.38 -2.28
C ALA A 62 -1.89 -6.41 -1.97
N LEU A 63 -1.26 -6.54 -0.79
CA LEU A 63 -0.07 -5.76 -0.44
C LEU A 63 1.16 -6.25 -1.21
N ASP A 64 1.34 -7.56 -1.37
CA ASP A 64 2.45 -8.16 -2.10
C ASP A 64 2.41 -7.75 -3.59
N ASP A 65 1.23 -7.86 -4.21
CA ASP A 65 1.00 -7.38 -5.58
C ASP A 65 1.21 -5.86 -5.72
N ALA A 66 0.72 -5.08 -4.75
CA ALA A 66 0.95 -3.64 -4.74
C ALA A 66 2.45 -3.29 -4.65
N GLU A 67 3.22 -4.03 -3.85
CA GLU A 67 4.67 -3.84 -3.74
C GLU A 67 5.38 -4.19 -5.07
N ALA A 68 5.02 -5.32 -5.68
CA ALA A 68 5.58 -5.75 -6.95
C ALA A 68 5.28 -4.74 -8.07
N GLU A 69 4.04 -4.25 -8.18
CA GLU A 69 3.68 -3.23 -9.17
C GLU A 69 4.41 -1.91 -8.90
N TRP A 70 4.53 -1.48 -7.63
CA TRP A 70 5.22 -0.26 -7.26
C TRP A 70 6.72 -0.30 -7.61
N LEU A 71 7.38 -1.44 -7.38
CA LEU A 71 8.79 -1.64 -7.71
C LEU A 71 9.04 -1.53 -9.22
N ASN A 72 8.05 -1.86 -10.06
CA ASN A 72 8.12 -1.81 -11.52
C ASN A 72 7.43 -0.56 -12.14
N ALA A 73 6.96 0.38 -11.32
CA ALA A 73 6.09 1.49 -11.75
C ALA A 73 6.80 2.63 -12.47
#